data_AF-A0A4V2XEH4-F1
#
_entry.id   AF-A0A4V2XEH4-F1
#
_cell.length_a   1.000
_cell.length_b   1.000
_cell.length_c   1.000
_cell.angle_alpha   90.00
_cell.angle_beta   90.00
_cell.angle_gamma   90.00
#
_symmetry.space_group_name_H-M   'P 1'
#
loop_
_entity.id
_entity.type
_entity.pdbx_description
1 polymer ?
#
loop_
_entity_poly.entity_id
_entity_poly.type
_entity_poly.pdbx_seq_one_letter_code
_entity_poly.pdbx_strand_id
1 'polypeptide(L)' 'MAEAEGTQPGMHGADLDDLRDAARDRAVLSEARVMLARRLGVPPGEALQHLIWLARDLDMGLAEAAALLVRDGGGGSA' A
#
# COMPACT_ATOMS: atom_id res chain seq x y z
N MET A 1 43.25 -9.40 20.84
CA MET A 1 42.03 -10.03 21.38
C MET A 1 41.02 -9.96 20.25
N ALA A 2 40.60 -11.12 19.76
CA ALA A 2 39.72 -11.27 18.61
C ALA A 2 38.32 -11.56 19.12
N GLU A 3 37.35 -10.69 18.81
CA GLU A 3 35.93 -11.03 18.74
C GLU A 3 35.31 -10.12 17.65
N ALA A 4 35.49 -10.56 16.40
CA ALA A 4 34.50 -10.30 15.39
C ALA A 4 33.37 -11.31 15.57
N GLU A 5 32.21 -10.96 15.04
CA GLU A 5 31.06 -11.84 14.75
C GLU A 5 29.98 -11.95 15.83
N GLY A 6 28.92 -11.19 15.56
CA GLY A 6 27.60 -11.33 16.18
C GLY A 6 26.49 -10.67 15.36
N THR A 7 26.62 -10.61 14.03
CA THR A 7 25.50 -10.19 13.18
C THR A 7 24.59 -11.39 13.01
N GLN A 8 23.51 -11.46 13.79
CA GLN A 8 22.52 -12.52 13.68
C GLN A 8 21.82 -12.45 12.30
N PRO A 9 22.06 -13.41 11.38
CA PRO A 9 21.65 -13.29 9.99
C PRO A 9 20.12 -13.38 9.77
N GLY A 10 19.34 -13.73 10.80
CA GLY A 10 17.88 -13.80 10.74
C GLY A 10 17.16 -12.46 10.97
N MET A 11 17.76 -11.52 11.71
CA MET A 11 17.11 -10.23 12.04
C MET A 11 16.97 -9.35 10.79
N HIS A 12 18.05 -9.27 10.00
CA HIS A 12 18.07 -8.47 8.77
C HIS A 12 17.19 -9.03 7.65
N GLY A 13 16.88 -10.33 7.66
CA GLY A 13 15.97 -10.92 6.68
C GLY A 13 14.52 -10.48 6.91
N ALA A 14 14.06 -10.56 8.16
CA ALA A 14 12.71 -10.13 8.54
C ALA A 14 12.48 -8.63 8.29
N ASP A 15 13.47 -7.79 8.61
CA ASP A 15 13.38 -6.34 8.36
C ASP A 15 13.24 -6.00 6.86
N LEU A 16 13.87 -6.78 5.98
CA LEU A 16 13.78 -6.58 4.53
C LEU A 16 12.44 -7.03 3.97
N ASP A 17 11.88 -8.12 4.49
CA ASP A 17 10.55 -8.59 4.10
C ASP A 17 9.48 -7.57 4.54
N ASP A 18 9.54 -7.07 5.78
CA ASP A 18 8.64 -6.02 6.27
C ASP A 18 8.77 -4.72 5.45
N LEU A 19 10.01 -4.34 5.09
CA LEU A 19 10.25 -3.17 4.24
C LEU A 19 9.67 -3.37 2.84
N ARG A 20 9.81 -4.57 2.28
CA ARG A 20 9.29 -4.92 0.96
C ARG A 20 7.76 -4.86 0.96
N ASP A 21 7.12 -5.37 2.01
CA ASP A 21 5.67 -5.33 2.16
C ASP A 21 5.19 -3.88 2.31
N ALA A 22 5.84 -3.09 3.15
CA ALA A 22 5.54 -1.65 3.26
C ALA A 22 5.78 -0.89 1.94
N ALA A 23 6.79 -1.27 1.14
CA ALA A 23 7.02 -0.69 -0.18
C ALA A 23 5.92 -1.08 -1.17
N ARG A 24 5.47 -2.34 -1.14
CA ARG A 24 4.36 -2.84 -1.95
C ARG A 24 3.06 -2.12 -1.61
N ASP A 25 2.73 -1.99 -0.33
CA ASP A 25 1.54 -1.27 0.13
C ASP A 25 1.55 0.18 -0.35
N ARG A 26 2.70 0.87 -0.25
CA ARG A 26 2.85 2.24 -0.76
C ARG A 26 2.63 2.33 -2.27
N ALA A 27 3.11 1.36 -3.04
CA ALA A 27 2.88 1.29 -4.48
C ALA A 27 1.39 1.17 -4.80
N VAL A 28 0.68 0.24 -4.16
CA VAL A 28 -0.76 0.02 -4.33
C VAL A 28 -1.56 1.26 -3.92
N LEU A 29 -1.19 1.90 -2.82
CA LEU A 29 -1.84 3.13 -2.34
C LEU A 29 -1.67 4.29 -3.34
N SER A 30 -0.47 4.43 -3.91
CA SER A 30 -0.19 5.43 -4.94
C SER A 30 -1.02 5.21 -6.20
N GLU A 31 -1.11 3.97 -6.66
CA GLU A 31 -1.91 3.59 -7.83
C GLU A 31 -3.41 3.84 -7.60
N ALA A 32 -3.95 3.35 -6.48
CA ALA A 32 -5.35 3.55 -6.13
C ALA A 32 -5.71 5.04 -6.07
N ARG A 33 -4.84 5.89 -5.51
CA ARG A 33 -5.04 7.34 -5.47
C ARG A 33 -5.14 7.95 -6.86
N VAL A 34 -4.27 7.56 -7.79
CA VAL A 34 -4.30 8.09 -9.16
C VAL A 34 -5.57 7.62 -9.90
N MET A 35 -5.93 6.35 -9.75
CA MET A 35 -7.15 5.80 -10.35
C MET A 35 -8.40 6.49 -9.82
N LEU A 36 -8.49 6.66 -8.51
CA LEU A 36 -9.64 7.28 -7.85
C LEU A 36 -9.74 8.77 -8.19
N ALA A 37 -8.62 9.50 -8.21
CA ALA A 37 -8.56 10.89 -8.65
C ALA A 37 -9.12 11.07 -10.06
N ARG A 38 -8.73 10.19 -11.00
CA ARG A 38 -9.23 10.22 -12.38
C ARG A 38 -10.72 9.89 -12.48
N ARG A 39 -11.19 8.89 -11.72
CA ARG A 39 -12.61 8.47 -11.72
C ARG A 39 -13.54 9.55 -11.14
N LEU A 40 -13.11 10.22 -10.07
CA LEU A 40 -13.89 11.23 -9.37
C LEU A 40 -13.71 12.65 -9.94
N GLY A 41 -12.67 12.88 -10.77
CA GLY A 41 -12.35 14.21 -11.30
C GLY A 41 -11.76 15.17 -10.24
N VAL A 42 -11.08 14.63 -9.22
CA VAL A 42 -10.54 15.40 -8.08
C VAL A 42 -9.01 15.36 -8.03
N PRO A 43 -8.35 16.31 -7.34
CA PRO A 43 -6.91 16.27 -7.11
C PRO A 43 -6.46 15.01 -6.33
N PRO A 44 -5.21 14.53 -6.54
CA PRO A 44 -4.69 13.34 -5.83
C PRO A 44 -4.64 13.46 -4.30
N GLY A 45 -4.64 14.68 -3.76
CA GLY A 45 -4.74 14.93 -2.31
C GLY A 45 -6.13 14.64 -1.77
N GLU A 46 -7.18 15.06 -2.48
CA GLU A 46 -8.57 14.78 -2.13
C GLU A 46 -8.91 13.30 -2.32
N ALA A 47 -8.38 12.66 -3.37
CA ALA A 47 -8.56 11.23 -3.59
C ALA A 47 -8.06 10.37 -2.42
N LEU A 48 -6.98 10.77 -1.72
CA LEU A 48 -6.54 10.07 -0.52
C LEU A 48 -7.58 10.14 0.61
N GLN A 49 -8.21 11.31 0.79
CA GLN A 49 -9.25 11.47 1.82
C GLN A 49 -10.46 10.58 1.52
N HIS A 50 -10.87 10.51 0.25
CA HIS A 50 -11.94 9.59 -0.17
C HIS A 50 -11.58 8.12 0.08
N LEU A 51 -10.32 7.73 -0.18
CA LEU A 51 -9.84 6.38 0.10
C LEU A 51 -9.85 6.06 1.60
N ILE A 52 -9.48 7.02 2.46
CA ILE A 52 -9.54 6.89 3.92
C ILE A 52 -10.99 6.72 4.40
N TRP A 53 -11.93 7.51 3.86
CA TRP A 53 -13.35 7.37 4.19
C TRP A 53 -13.89 6.01 3.76
N LEU A 54 -13.57 5.56 2.55
CA LEU A 54 -13.97 4.25 2.06
C LEU A 54 -13.46 3.11 2.97
N ALA A 55 -12.18 3.14 3.34
CA ALA A 55 -11.60 2.14 4.22
C ALA A 55 -12.33 2.09 5.57
N ARG A 56 -12.66 3.26 6.13
CA ARG A 56 -13.43 3.36 7.38
C ARG A 56 -14.85 2.83 7.22
N ASP A 57 -15.54 3.21 6.15
CA ASP A 57 -16.94 2.85 5.94
C ASP A 57 -17.10 1.34 5.65
N LEU A 58 -16.04 0.68 5.18
CA LEU A 58 -15.97 -0.77 4.97
C LEU A 58 -15.33 -1.54 6.14
N ASP A 59 -14.86 -0.85 7.18
CA ASP A 59 -14.11 -1.44 8.30
C ASP A 59 -12.88 -2.26 7.86
N MET A 60 -12.09 -1.69 6.93
CA MET A 60 -10.91 -2.32 6.32
C MET A 60 -9.64 -1.49 6.56
N GLY A 61 -8.49 -2.15 6.43
CA GLY A 61 -7.20 -1.45 6.37
C GLY A 61 -7.09 -0.57 5.12
N LEU A 62 -6.38 0.57 5.22
CA LEU A 62 -6.23 1.49 4.08
C LEU A 62 -5.56 0.83 2.86
N ALA A 63 -4.52 0.01 3.09
CA ALA A 63 -3.84 -0.76 2.05
C ALA A 63 -4.77 -1.81 1.42
N GLU A 64 -5.64 -2.41 2.23
CA GLU A 64 -6.61 -3.41 1.80
C GLU A 64 -7.69 -2.79 0.89
N ALA A 65 -8.23 -1.63 1.28
CA ALA A 65 -9.17 -0.86 0.46
C ALA A 65 -8.53 -0.39 -0.86
N ALA A 66 -7.26 0.04 -0.81
CA ALA A 66 -6.50 0.39 -2.02
C ALA A 66 -6.34 -0.81 -2.95
N ALA A 67 -5.98 -1.98 -2.42
CA ALA A 67 -5.84 -3.22 -3.19
C ALA A 67 -7.17 -3.68 -3.81
N LEU A 68 -8.29 -3.50 -3.10
CA LEU A 68 -9.63 -3.75 -3.64
C LEU A 68 -9.92 -2.87 -4.87
N LEU A 69 -9.63 -1.58 -4.79
CA LEU A 69 -9.83 -0.63 -5.90
C LEU A 69 -8.94 -0.91 -7.11
N VAL A 70 -7.67 -1.24 -6.88
CA VAL A 70 -6.74 -1.59 -7.97
C VAL A 70 -7.18 -2.88 -8.67
N ARG A 71 -7.61 -3.89 -7.89
CA ARG A 71 -8.12 -5.16 -8.42
C ARG A 71 -9.39 -4.96 -9.25
N ASP A 72 -10.35 -4.17 -8.75
CA ASP A 72 -11.59 -3.87 -9.45
C ASP A 72 -11.36 -3.02 -10.71
N GLY A 73 -10.46 -2.05 -10.64
CA GLY A 73 -10.17 -1.17 -11.77
C GLY A 73 -9.43 -1.82 -12.93
N GLY A 74 -8.79 -2.98 -12.72
CA GLY A 74 -8.27 -3.83 -13.78
C GLY A 74 -9.34 -4.67 -14.50
N GLY A 75 -10.55 -4.80 -13.93
CA GLY A 75 -11.67 -5.55 -14.48
C GLY A 75 -12.64 -4.72 -15.34
N GLY A 76 -12.41 -3.41 -15.46
CA GLY A 76 -13.24 -2.48 -16.24
C GLY A 76 -12.95 -2.50 -17.74
N SER A 77 -13.03 -3.67 -18.37
CA SER A 77 -13.22 -3.84 -19.81
C SER A 77 -13.80 -5.22 -20.09
N ALA A 78 -15.12 -5.27 -20.20
CA ALA A 78 -15.87 -6.16 -21.07
C ALA A 78 -17.18 -5.44 -21.45
#